data_AF-A0A0G3H4N1-F1
#
_entry.id   AF-A0A0G3H4N1-F1
#
_cell.length_a   1.000
_cell.length_b   1.000
_cell.length_c   1.000
_cell.angle_alpha   90.00
_cell.angle_beta   90.00
_cell.angle_gamma   90.00
#
_symmetry.space_group_name_H-M   'P 1'
#
loop_
_entity.id
_entity.type
_entity.pdbx_description
1 polymer ?
#
loop_
_entity_poly.entity_id
_entity_poly.type
_entity_poly.pdbx_seq_one_letter_code
_entity_poly.pdbx_strand_id
1 'polypeptide(L)'
;MNSFSLTKLHSVWAEPIPQPQQSDTQHDQTGSADESDCDRATRTNSIAKLALWPVAIFLVLHRVVILAVNGSNTDDFTTVYQALRRFLTNQPVYSENYSFVDPHYLYNPGATLLLAPLGTIDDASSARFGFIIVNALFIIGGLAILTRLFDYTLSSAVFPAIIGIAFCTEAVINTLVFANINGVLLCALCGFIWAMLRNKLWISGLILGVMILIKPVFAPLLFLPLIKLHWPTISTAIGLPIILNVIAWPIIPGASDYVQRTVPYLGEVRDYANSSFPGLALYFGLNPWVERLAFAFFAALIITTVFFLLRLRNSDPLVWASTTSGVLLAGAFLLSSLGQMYYSMMLFPLLFTVLKSRSPMHSAAGWIGAFLCLSPLDWVSLYQPVWGRWFNTFQATIGWAIIIATVTAFSVAAFRRSKTPIQL
;
A
#
# COMPACT_ATOMS: atom_id res chain seq x y z
N MET A 1 25.43 -89.57 -70.56
CA MET A 1 24.99 -88.93 -71.82
C MET A 1 23.59 -88.36 -71.60
N ASN A 2 23.42 -87.10 -71.99
CA ASN A 2 22.21 -86.30 -72.24
C ASN A 2 20.81 -86.71 -71.70
N SER A 3 20.24 -85.71 -71.01
CA SER A 3 18.90 -85.09 -71.22
C SER A 3 17.72 -85.43 -70.30
N PHE A 4 17.19 -84.36 -69.66
CA PHE A 4 15.78 -83.92 -69.51
C PHE A 4 14.68 -84.98 -69.27
N SER A 5 13.62 -84.83 -68.45
CA SER A 5 13.14 -83.80 -67.48
C SER A 5 11.77 -84.32 -66.92
N LEU A 6 10.99 -83.72 -65.98
CA LEU A 6 11.00 -82.45 -65.25
C LEU A 6 10.14 -82.60 -63.95
N THR A 7 10.39 -81.78 -62.91
CA THR A 7 9.46 -81.43 -61.79
C THR A 7 8.68 -82.52 -61.02
N LYS A 8 8.99 -82.66 -59.71
CA LYS A 8 8.12 -82.19 -58.62
C LYS A 8 8.80 -82.23 -57.23
N LEU A 9 8.55 -81.18 -56.43
CA LEU A 9 8.50 -81.14 -54.95
C LEU A 9 9.77 -81.63 -54.18
N HIS A 10 10.52 -80.78 -53.47
CA HIS A 10 10.06 -80.11 -52.24
C HIS A 10 10.98 -78.95 -51.77
N SER A 11 10.39 -78.05 -50.97
CA SER A 11 10.99 -77.18 -49.94
C SER A 11 12.28 -76.40 -50.27
N VAL A 12 12.11 -75.10 -50.59
CA VAL A 12 13.17 -74.09 -50.44
C VAL A 12 12.76 -73.07 -49.38
N TRP A 13 13.54 -73.06 -48.29
CA TRP A 13 13.98 -71.93 -47.47
C TRP A 13 13.41 -70.53 -47.75
N ALA A 14 12.89 -69.87 -46.71
CA ALA A 14 13.46 -68.63 -46.12
C ALA A 14 12.41 -67.90 -45.24
N GLU A 15 12.74 -67.63 -43.98
CA GLU A 15 11.96 -66.69 -43.15
C GLU A 15 12.25 -65.24 -43.58
N PRO A 16 11.26 -64.32 -43.55
CA PRO A 16 11.51 -62.91 -43.87
C PRO A 16 12.14 -62.19 -42.67
N ILE A 17 13.28 -61.54 -42.91
CA ILE A 17 13.87 -60.60 -41.94
C ILE A 17 12.95 -59.37 -41.80
N PRO A 18 12.58 -58.93 -40.58
CA PRO A 18 11.79 -57.72 -40.40
C PRO A 18 12.56 -56.49 -40.87
N GLN A 19 11.96 -55.67 -41.74
CA GLN A 19 12.49 -54.35 -42.03
C GLN A 19 12.28 -53.43 -40.82
N PRO A 20 13.21 -52.49 -40.54
CA PRO A 20 12.99 -51.51 -39.48
C PRO A 20 11.78 -50.64 -39.84
N GLN A 21 10.79 -50.60 -38.95
CA GLN A 21 9.68 -49.66 -39.08
C GLN A 21 10.25 -48.24 -39.14
N GLN A 22 9.83 -47.47 -40.14
CA GLN A 22 9.96 -46.03 -40.08
C GLN A 22 9.23 -45.57 -38.81
N SER A 23 9.96 -44.92 -37.91
CA SER A 23 9.34 -44.21 -36.79
C SER A 23 8.51 -43.10 -37.38
N ASP A 24 7.19 -43.28 -37.43
CA ASP A 24 6.27 -42.18 -37.62
C ASP A 24 6.62 -41.10 -36.60
N THR A 25 7.12 -39.96 -37.09
CA THR A 25 7.27 -38.77 -36.29
C THR A 25 5.89 -38.33 -35.88
N GLN A 26 5.44 -38.76 -34.69
CA GLN A 26 4.37 -38.11 -33.97
C GLN A 26 4.79 -36.66 -33.78
N HIS A 27 4.28 -35.81 -34.66
CA HIS A 27 4.48 -34.38 -34.58
C HIS A 27 4.04 -33.89 -33.21
N ASP A 28 4.92 -33.11 -32.60
CA ASP A 28 4.82 -32.45 -31.31
C ASP A 28 3.59 -31.52 -31.23
N GLN A 29 2.39 -32.10 -31.08
CA GLN A 29 1.15 -31.34 -30.92
C GLN A 29 1.11 -30.58 -29.59
N THR A 30 1.86 -31.06 -28.60
CA THR A 30 2.05 -30.40 -27.29
C THR A 30 2.77 -29.06 -27.40
N GLY A 31 3.85 -28.96 -28.19
CA GLY A 31 4.56 -27.69 -28.38
C GLY A 31 3.72 -26.60 -29.04
N SER A 32 2.93 -26.96 -30.06
CA SER A 32 2.17 -25.97 -30.85
C SER A 32 1.07 -25.23 -30.07
N ALA A 33 0.48 -25.86 -29.06
CA ALA A 33 -0.53 -25.22 -28.21
C ALA A 33 0.10 -24.18 -27.27
N ASP A 34 1.14 -24.57 -26.53
CA ASP A 34 1.84 -23.72 -25.57
C ASP A 34 2.52 -22.51 -26.23
N GLU A 35 3.13 -22.69 -27.42
CA GLU A 35 3.67 -21.57 -28.20
C GLU A 35 2.57 -20.58 -28.60
N SER A 36 1.42 -21.08 -29.06
CA SER A 36 0.30 -20.23 -29.52
C SER A 36 -0.33 -19.40 -28.39
N ASP A 37 -0.37 -19.93 -27.16
CA ASP A 37 -0.89 -19.21 -26.00
C ASP A 37 0.17 -18.25 -25.41
N CYS A 38 1.46 -18.60 -25.45
CA CYS A 38 2.55 -17.71 -25.07
C CYS A 38 2.61 -16.46 -25.98
N ASP A 39 2.51 -16.65 -27.30
CA ASP A 39 2.43 -15.56 -28.27
C ASP A 39 1.18 -14.70 -28.07
N ARG A 40 0.03 -15.32 -27.82
CA ARG A 40 -1.23 -14.62 -27.53
C ARG A 40 -1.14 -13.78 -26.27
N ALA A 41 -0.55 -14.31 -25.19
CA ALA A 41 -0.33 -13.58 -23.94
C ALA A 41 0.62 -12.39 -24.16
N THR A 42 1.72 -12.60 -24.88
CA THR A 42 2.73 -11.58 -25.20
C THR A 42 2.16 -10.46 -26.07
N ARG A 43 1.33 -10.81 -27.07
CA ARG A 43 0.61 -9.86 -27.93
C ARG A 43 -0.42 -9.06 -27.15
N THR A 44 -1.22 -9.72 -26.30
CA THR A 44 -2.23 -9.07 -25.44
C THR A 44 -1.59 -8.06 -24.48
N ASN A 45 -0.50 -8.46 -23.81
CA ASN A 45 0.29 -7.58 -22.94
C ASN A 45 0.86 -6.38 -23.71
N SER A 46 1.26 -6.56 -24.96
CA SER A 46 1.80 -5.47 -25.80
C SER A 46 0.73 -4.46 -26.23
N ILE A 47 -0.45 -4.94 -26.64
CA ILE A 47 -1.60 -4.09 -26.97
C ILE A 47 -2.09 -3.33 -25.73
N ALA A 48 -2.22 -4.02 -24.59
CA ALA A 48 -2.66 -3.40 -23.34
C ALA A 48 -1.71 -2.28 -22.90
N LYS A 49 -0.38 -2.46 -22.99
CA LYS A 49 0.60 -1.40 -22.70
C LYS A 49 0.43 -0.18 -23.60
N LEU A 50 0.19 -0.38 -24.89
CA LEU A 50 0.05 0.71 -25.87
C LEU A 50 -1.17 1.59 -25.55
N ALA A 51 -2.25 1.02 -25.02
CA ALA A 51 -3.41 1.78 -24.55
C ALA A 51 -3.21 2.38 -23.13
N LEU A 52 -2.63 1.62 -22.20
CA LEU A 52 -2.55 1.99 -20.78
C LEU A 52 -1.50 3.07 -20.49
N TRP A 53 -0.37 3.10 -21.20
CA TRP A 53 0.66 4.11 -20.96
C TRP A 53 0.18 5.55 -21.22
N PRO A 54 -0.43 5.88 -22.37
CA PRO A 54 -1.03 7.20 -22.59
C PRO A 54 -2.03 7.59 -21.49
N VAL A 55 -2.95 6.68 -21.13
CA VAL A 55 -3.96 6.93 -20.09
C VAL A 55 -3.30 7.22 -18.74
N ALA A 56 -2.32 6.41 -18.32
CA ALA A 56 -1.59 6.63 -17.08
C ALA A 56 -0.83 7.95 -17.07
N ILE A 57 -0.15 8.30 -18.17
CA ILE A 57 0.59 9.57 -18.32
C ILE A 57 -0.36 10.76 -18.24
N PHE A 58 -1.47 10.77 -18.98
CA PHE A 58 -2.43 11.88 -18.93
C PHE A 58 -3.12 12.01 -17.56
N LEU A 59 -3.40 10.90 -16.87
CA LEU A 59 -3.90 10.95 -15.49
C LEU A 59 -2.88 11.57 -14.55
N VAL A 60 -1.61 11.13 -14.57
CA VAL A 60 -0.53 11.70 -13.75
C VAL A 60 -0.37 13.19 -14.02
N LEU A 61 -0.24 13.59 -15.29
CA LEU A 61 -0.11 14.99 -15.69
C LEU A 61 -1.30 15.83 -15.23
N HIS A 62 -2.53 15.35 -15.41
CA HIS A 62 -3.72 16.07 -14.98
C HIS A 62 -3.78 16.23 -13.44
N ARG A 63 -3.41 15.20 -12.66
CA ARG A 63 -3.39 15.32 -11.19
C ARG A 63 -2.28 16.26 -10.72
N VAL A 64 -1.08 16.18 -11.29
CA VAL A 64 0.11 16.92 -10.85
C VAL A 64 0.11 18.38 -11.33
N VAL A 65 -0.25 18.64 -12.59
CA VAL A 65 -0.09 19.95 -13.24
C VAL A 65 -1.38 20.77 -13.22
N ILE A 66 -2.56 20.12 -13.17
CA ILE A 66 -3.85 20.82 -13.12
C ILE A 66 -4.40 20.82 -11.69
N LEU A 67 -4.82 19.65 -11.17
CA LEU A 67 -5.51 19.62 -9.87
C LEU A 67 -4.63 20.06 -8.70
N ALA A 68 -3.40 19.57 -8.61
CA ALA A 68 -2.52 19.89 -7.49
C ALA A 68 -1.97 21.33 -7.51
N VAL A 69 -1.89 21.95 -8.71
CA VAL A 69 -1.56 23.38 -8.87
C VAL A 69 -2.75 24.26 -8.51
N ASN A 70 -3.97 23.90 -8.92
CA ASN A 70 -5.19 24.58 -8.50
C ASN A 70 -5.40 24.53 -6.97
N GLY A 71 -4.94 23.45 -6.32
CA GLY A 71 -4.98 23.29 -4.87
C GLY A 71 -6.39 23.08 -4.32
N SER A 72 -6.55 23.32 -3.02
CA SER A 72 -7.84 23.31 -2.33
C SER A 72 -7.79 24.16 -1.06
N ASN A 73 -8.91 24.32 -0.37
CA ASN A 73 -8.95 24.94 0.97
C ASN A 73 -8.11 24.18 2.01
N THR A 74 -7.91 22.87 1.82
CA THR A 74 -6.98 22.06 2.62
C THR A 74 -5.60 22.13 1.97
N ASP A 75 -4.61 22.62 2.72
CA ASP A 75 -3.21 22.67 2.31
C ASP A 75 -2.30 22.23 3.46
N ASP A 76 -1.85 20.98 3.40
CA ASP A 76 -0.94 20.39 4.40
C ASP A 76 0.51 20.86 4.21
N PHE A 77 0.84 21.45 3.05
CA PHE A 77 2.20 21.90 2.74
C PHE A 77 2.54 23.23 3.40
N THR A 78 1.65 24.23 3.36
CA THR A 78 1.98 25.59 3.83
C THR A 78 2.34 25.61 5.32
N THR A 79 1.67 24.82 6.15
CA THR A 79 1.99 24.72 7.60
C THR A 79 3.37 24.11 7.84
N VAL A 80 3.72 23.06 7.10
CA VAL A 80 5.07 22.46 7.10
C VAL A 80 6.10 23.46 6.62
N TYR A 81 5.88 24.10 5.48
CA TYR A 81 6.80 25.09 4.92
C TYR A 81 7.04 26.26 5.87
N GLN A 82 5.98 26.83 6.46
CA GLN A 82 6.10 27.90 7.45
C GLN A 82 6.88 27.45 8.69
N ALA A 83 6.61 26.27 9.23
CA ALA A 83 7.36 25.71 10.36
C ALA A 83 8.86 25.54 10.06
N LEU A 84 9.22 25.10 8.83
CA LEU A 84 10.61 25.01 8.39
C LEU A 84 11.26 26.40 8.18
N ARG A 85 10.51 27.38 7.64
CA ARG A 85 11.00 28.76 7.52
C ARG A 85 11.20 29.41 8.90
N ARG A 86 10.32 29.15 9.87
CA ARG A 86 10.51 29.57 11.27
C ARG A 86 11.79 28.97 11.85
N PHE A 87 12.02 27.66 11.69
CA PHE A 87 13.28 27.02 12.11
C PHE A 87 14.50 27.71 11.48
N LEU A 88 14.55 27.85 10.16
CA LEU A 88 15.69 28.43 9.44
C LEU A 88 15.91 29.93 9.75
N THR A 89 14.89 30.64 10.23
CA THR A 89 14.97 32.05 10.68
C THR A 89 15.09 32.19 12.20
N ASN A 90 15.38 31.10 12.91
CA ASN A 90 15.53 31.03 14.37
C ASN A 90 14.30 31.51 15.17
N GLN A 91 13.10 31.25 14.65
CA GLN A 91 11.81 31.56 15.28
C GLN A 91 11.17 30.29 15.89
N PRO A 92 10.36 30.40 16.97
CA PRO A 92 9.68 29.26 17.59
C PRO A 92 8.80 28.49 16.60
N VAL A 93 9.12 27.21 16.38
CA VAL A 93 8.47 26.37 15.36
C VAL A 93 7.01 26.08 15.72
N TYR A 94 6.75 25.67 16.96
CA TYR A 94 5.45 25.20 17.46
C TYR A 94 4.56 26.36 17.93
N SER A 95 4.33 27.33 17.05
CA SER A 95 3.60 28.57 17.36
C SER A 95 2.11 28.57 16.96
N GLU A 96 1.59 27.45 16.44
CA GLU A 96 0.20 27.33 15.94
C GLU A 96 -0.90 27.57 17.00
N ASN A 97 -2.05 28.06 16.52
CA ASN A 97 -3.26 28.28 17.34
C ASN A 97 -4.28 27.15 17.14
N TYR A 98 -4.25 26.15 18.03
CA TYR A 98 -5.15 24.99 18.00
C TYR A 98 -6.63 25.30 18.27
N SER A 99 -7.00 26.57 18.50
CA SER A 99 -8.41 27.01 18.55
C SER A 99 -9.06 27.08 17.15
N PHE A 100 -8.28 27.02 16.08
CA PHE A 100 -8.75 27.07 14.71
C PHE A 100 -8.77 25.67 14.05
N VAL A 101 -9.65 25.50 13.07
CA VAL A 101 -9.93 24.21 12.40
C VAL A 101 -9.15 23.98 11.10
N ASP A 102 -8.19 24.86 10.83
CA ASP A 102 -7.23 24.76 9.73
C ASP A 102 -6.23 23.61 9.93
N PRO A 103 -5.49 23.19 8.89
CA PRO A 103 -4.39 22.25 9.04
C PRO A 103 -3.31 22.82 9.99
N HIS A 104 -2.74 21.96 10.84
CA HIS A 104 -1.74 22.36 11.84
C HIS A 104 -0.38 21.69 11.59
N TYR A 105 0.71 22.33 12.00
CA TYR A 105 2.02 21.67 12.03
C TYR A 105 2.14 20.74 13.25
N LEU A 106 2.30 19.44 12.99
CA LEU A 106 2.24 18.39 14.01
C LEU A 106 3.47 17.44 14.03
N TYR A 107 4.53 17.74 13.28
CA TYR A 107 5.72 16.89 13.23
C TYR A 107 6.67 17.16 14.40
N ASN A 108 7.31 16.11 14.92
CA ASN A 108 8.27 16.21 16.03
C ASN A 108 9.58 16.90 15.61
N PRO A 109 10.41 17.39 16.56
CA PRO A 109 11.63 18.13 16.25
C PRO A 109 12.60 17.39 15.31
N GLY A 110 12.73 16.06 15.46
CA GLY A 110 13.58 15.25 14.58
C GLY A 110 13.07 15.21 13.12
N ALA A 111 11.76 15.23 12.91
CA ALA A 111 11.15 15.37 11.59
C ALA A 111 11.29 16.80 11.05
N THR A 112 11.20 17.84 11.89
CA THR A 112 11.52 19.23 11.51
C THR A 112 12.96 19.32 10.97
N LEU A 113 13.92 18.74 11.68
CA LEU A 113 15.32 18.69 11.27
C LEU A 113 15.53 17.91 9.96
N LEU A 114 14.88 16.74 9.82
CA LEU A 114 14.95 15.93 8.60
C LEU A 114 14.40 16.67 7.36
N LEU A 115 13.33 17.45 7.55
CA LEU A 115 12.64 18.16 6.46
C LEU A 115 13.24 19.55 6.19
N ALA A 116 14.07 20.10 7.09
CA ALA A 116 14.66 21.44 6.99
C ALA A 116 15.24 21.84 5.62
N PRO A 117 15.91 20.96 4.85
CA PRO A 117 16.38 21.31 3.50
C PRO A 117 15.29 21.84 2.56
N LEU A 118 14.04 21.38 2.71
CA LEU A 118 12.89 21.85 1.93
C LEU A 118 12.58 23.33 2.17
N GLY A 119 12.83 23.84 3.37
CA GLY A 119 12.61 25.24 3.73
C GLY A 119 13.64 26.22 3.14
N THR A 120 14.72 25.73 2.52
CA THR A 120 15.76 26.58 1.91
C THR A 120 15.33 27.18 0.57
N ILE A 121 14.26 26.67 -0.04
CA ILE A 121 13.64 27.24 -1.24
C ILE A 121 12.81 28.46 -0.79
N ASP A 122 13.19 29.67 -1.18
CA ASP A 122 12.55 30.91 -0.70
C ASP A 122 11.13 31.16 -1.27
N ASP A 123 10.87 30.76 -2.52
CA ASP A 123 9.52 30.83 -3.09
C ASP A 123 8.69 29.62 -2.67
N ALA A 124 7.66 29.90 -1.85
CA ALA A 124 6.71 28.91 -1.38
C ALA A 124 5.98 28.17 -2.52
N SER A 125 5.72 28.85 -3.64
CA SER A 125 5.01 28.27 -4.79
C SER A 125 5.85 27.20 -5.48
N SER A 126 7.11 27.52 -5.78
CA SER A 126 8.10 26.60 -6.33
C SER A 126 8.42 25.46 -5.37
N ALA A 127 8.53 25.75 -4.06
CA ALA A 127 8.74 24.72 -3.03
C ALA A 127 7.57 23.72 -3.00
N ARG A 128 6.32 24.22 -3.04
CA ARG A 128 5.10 23.41 -3.06
C ARG A 128 5.01 22.57 -4.34
N PHE A 129 5.25 23.16 -5.50
CA PHE A 129 5.19 22.44 -6.78
C PHE A 129 6.29 21.36 -6.88
N GLY A 130 7.51 21.67 -6.45
CA GLY A 130 8.58 20.69 -6.33
C GLY A 130 8.21 19.53 -5.39
N PHE A 131 7.59 19.83 -4.25
CA PHE A 131 7.11 18.82 -3.30
C PHE A 131 6.01 17.92 -3.87
N ILE A 132 5.09 18.47 -4.68
CA ILE A 132 4.07 17.71 -5.39
C ILE A 132 4.71 16.75 -6.41
N ILE A 133 5.67 17.23 -7.21
CA ILE A 133 6.42 16.40 -8.17
C ILE A 133 7.13 15.26 -7.44
N VAL A 134 7.83 15.57 -6.34
CA VAL A 134 8.51 14.55 -5.52
C VAL A 134 7.51 13.51 -5.01
N ASN A 135 6.36 13.91 -4.47
CA ASN A 135 5.36 12.94 -4.01
C ASN A 135 4.81 12.08 -5.16
N ALA A 136 4.52 12.64 -6.33
CA ALA A 136 4.08 11.88 -7.49
C ALA A 136 5.12 10.85 -7.97
N LEU A 137 6.39 11.23 -8.01
CA LEU A 137 7.51 10.34 -8.34
C LEU A 137 7.68 9.22 -7.31
N PHE A 138 7.56 9.53 -6.01
CA PHE A 138 7.64 8.52 -4.95
C PHE A 138 6.42 7.58 -4.95
N ILE A 139 5.21 8.04 -5.31
CA ILE A 139 4.05 7.16 -5.53
C ILE A 139 4.36 6.15 -6.64
N ILE A 140 4.83 6.63 -7.80
CA ILE A 140 5.22 5.76 -8.92
C ILE A 140 6.35 4.81 -8.52
N GLY A 141 7.32 5.26 -7.72
CA GLY A 141 8.39 4.44 -7.16
C GLY A 141 7.89 3.33 -6.22
N GLY A 142 7.00 3.64 -5.28
CA GLY A 142 6.38 2.66 -4.39
C GLY A 142 5.54 1.62 -5.16
N LEU A 143 4.81 2.08 -6.17
CA LEU A 143 4.06 1.24 -7.11
C LEU A 143 4.97 0.34 -7.97
N ALA A 144 6.15 0.83 -8.37
CA ALA A 144 7.16 0.03 -9.06
C ALA A 144 7.77 -1.06 -8.15
N ILE A 145 8.04 -0.72 -6.88
CA ILE A 145 8.50 -1.69 -5.86
C ILE A 145 7.42 -2.77 -5.66
N LEU A 146 6.14 -2.40 -5.51
CA LEU A 146 5.04 -3.37 -5.41
C LEU A 146 4.93 -4.26 -6.64
N THR A 147 4.95 -3.68 -7.85
CA THR A 147 4.92 -4.45 -9.10
C THR A 147 6.00 -5.52 -9.13
N ARG A 148 7.23 -5.17 -8.73
CA ARG A 148 8.37 -6.11 -8.63
C ARG A 148 8.27 -7.09 -7.46
N LEU A 149 7.65 -6.72 -6.34
CA LEU A 149 7.43 -7.61 -5.20
C LEU A 149 6.41 -8.71 -5.50
N PHE A 150 5.41 -8.41 -6.33
CA PHE A 150 4.39 -9.35 -6.77
C PHE A 150 4.77 -10.09 -8.07
N ASP A 151 6.08 -10.18 -8.35
CA ASP A 151 6.67 -10.96 -9.45
C ASP A 151 6.37 -10.44 -10.89
N TYR A 152 5.85 -9.21 -11.04
CA TYR A 152 5.63 -8.59 -12.36
C TYR A 152 6.81 -7.70 -12.79
N THR A 153 7.00 -7.60 -14.11
CA THR A 153 7.99 -6.68 -14.70
C THR A 153 7.40 -5.27 -14.88
N LEU A 154 8.24 -4.24 -14.80
CA LEU A 154 7.83 -2.85 -15.14
C LEU A 154 7.56 -2.67 -16.64
N SER A 155 7.97 -3.64 -17.47
CA SER A 155 7.69 -3.73 -18.91
C SER A 155 6.42 -4.52 -19.23
N SER A 156 5.60 -4.84 -18.22
CA SER A 156 4.26 -5.44 -18.36
C SER A 156 3.15 -4.38 -18.34
N ALA A 157 1.95 -4.74 -18.82
CA ALA A 157 0.75 -3.91 -18.77
C ALA A 157 0.28 -3.60 -17.34
N VAL A 158 0.69 -4.41 -16.35
CA VAL A 158 0.33 -4.19 -14.93
C VAL A 158 0.85 -2.85 -14.45
N PHE A 159 2.08 -2.46 -14.80
CA PHE A 159 2.70 -1.23 -14.29
C PHE A 159 1.97 0.07 -14.69
N PRO A 160 1.64 0.34 -15.97
CA PRO A 160 0.82 1.49 -16.32
C PRO A 160 -0.62 1.36 -15.81
N ALA A 161 -1.20 0.15 -15.74
CA ALA A 161 -2.55 -0.04 -15.19
C ALA A 161 -2.63 0.41 -13.72
N ILE A 162 -1.70 -0.05 -12.87
CA ILE A 162 -1.71 0.29 -11.43
C ILE A 162 -1.34 1.76 -11.18
N ILE A 163 -0.56 2.41 -12.05
CA ILE A 163 -0.37 3.87 -12.01
C ILE A 163 -1.69 4.58 -12.31
N GLY A 164 -2.35 4.23 -13.43
CA GLY A 164 -3.63 4.84 -13.80
C GLY A 164 -4.71 4.66 -12.73
N ILE A 165 -4.84 3.45 -12.18
CA ILE A 165 -5.77 3.16 -11.07
C ILE A 165 -5.42 3.99 -9.84
N ALA A 166 -4.15 4.03 -9.41
CA ALA A 166 -3.74 4.78 -8.23
C ALA A 166 -4.04 6.28 -8.38
N PHE A 167 -3.70 6.90 -9.52
CA PHE A 167 -3.95 8.32 -9.80
C PHE A 167 -5.43 8.66 -10.10
N CYS A 168 -6.32 7.67 -10.05
CA CYS A 168 -7.77 7.85 -9.99
C CYS A 168 -8.34 7.70 -8.57
N THR A 169 -7.58 7.24 -7.57
CA THR A 169 -8.06 7.19 -6.18
C THR A 169 -8.09 8.57 -5.54
N GLU A 170 -9.05 8.82 -4.65
CA GLU A 170 -9.02 10.00 -3.78
C GLU A 170 -7.69 10.10 -3.05
N ALA A 171 -7.16 8.99 -2.55
CA ALA A 171 -6.01 9.04 -1.68
C ALA A 171 -4.74 9.57 -2.35
N VAL A 172 -4.55 9.28 -3.65
CA VAL A 172 -3.48 9.91 -4.44
C VAL A 172 -3.85 11.34 -4.84
N ILE A 173 -5.09 11.59 -5.27
CA ILE A 173 -5.55 12.91 -5.68
C ILE A 173 -5.36 13.92 -4.53
N ASN A 174 -5.92 13.65 -3.35
CA ASN A 174 -5.86 14.53 -2.20
C ASN A 174 -4.46 14.59 -1.57
N THR A 175 -3.66 13.52 -1.62
CA THR A 175 -2.23 13.60 -1.25
C THR A 175 -1.48 14.61 -2.11
N LEU A 176 -1.75 14.69 -3.42
CA LEU A 176 -1.12 15.66 -4.31
C LEU A 176 -1.75 17.06 -4.18
N VAL A 177 -3.08 17.15 -4.11
CA VAL A 177 -3.83 18.42 -4.04
C VAL A 177 -3.57 19.17 -2.73
N PHE A 178 -3.53 18.46 -1.59
CA PHE A 178 -3.17 19.05 -0.30
C PHE A 178 -1.65 19.13 -0.10
N ALA A 179 -0.87 18.64 -1.07
CA ALA A 179 0.59 18.54 -1.02
C ALA A 179 1.09 17.87 0.29
N ASN A 180 0.52 16.70 0.62
CA ASN A 180 0.91 15.88 1.77
C ASN A 180 2.09 14.94 1.46
N ILE A 181 2.90 14.61 2.48
CA ILE A 181 4.08 13.73 2.37
C ILE A 181 3.77 12.24 2.15
N ASN A 182 2.49 11.85 2.05
CA ASN A 182 2.07 10.45 1.93
C ASN A 182 2.63 9.73 0.68
N GLY A 183 3.00 10.44 -0.38
CA GLY A 183 3.64 9.82 -1.54
C GLY A 183 5.02 9.22 -1.20
N VAL A 184 5.83 9.98 -0.47
CA VAL A 184 7.12 9.52 0.09
C VAL A 184 6.92 8.36 1.06
N LEU A 185 5.92 8.46 1.95
CA LEU A 185 5.62 7.44 2.95
C LEU A 185 5.11 6.11 2.35
N LEU A 186 4.37 6.15 1.24
CA LEU A 186 3.96 4.95 0.50
C LEU A 186 5.17 4.24 -0.09
N CYS A 187 6.08 4.99 -0.72
CA CYS A 187 7.33 4.43 -1.23
C CYS A 187 8.17 3.81 -0.11
N ALA A 188 8.26 4.49 1.04
CA ALA A 188 8.92 3.97 2.23
C ALA A 188 8.25 2.70 2.76
N LEU A 189 6.92 2.61 2.82
CA LEU A 189 6.19 1.40 3.21
C LEU A 189 6.52 0.21 2.28
N CYS A 190 6.50 0.43 0.96
CA CYS A 190 6.85 -0.58 -0.03
C CYS A 190 8.33 -1.00 0.08
N GLY A 191 9.23 -0.02 0.30
CA GLY A 191 10.66 -0.24 0.53
C GLY A 191 10.98 -0.98 1.84
N PHE A 192 10.23 -0.72 2.90
CA PHE A 192 10.28 -1.44 4.18
C PHE A 192 9.90 -2.90 3.99
N ILE A 193 8.75 -3.18 3.37
CA ILE A 193 8.29 -4.54 3.07
C ILE A 193 9.33 -5.26 2.20
N TRP A 194 9.83 -4.62 1.14
CA TRP A 194 10.88 -5.18 0.29
C TRP A 194 12.17 -5.48 1.04
N ALA A 195 12.67 -4.55 1.85
CA ALA A 195 13.90 -4.71 2.60
C ALA A 195 13.77 -5.85 3.63
N MET A 196 12.65 -5.92 4.35
CA MET A 196 12.35 -6.99 5.30
C MET A 196 12.29 -8.36 4.62
N LEU A 197 11.57 -8.48 3.49
CA LEU A 197 11.43 -9.73 2.74
C LEU A 197 12.74 -10.18 2.06
N ARG A 198 13.64 -9.23 1.74
CA ARG A 198 15.00 -9.51 1.23
C ARG A 198 16.06 -9.61 2.34
N ASN A 199 15.66 -9.75 3.61
CA ASN A 199 16.52 -9.88 4.77
C ASN A 199 17.54 -8.72 4.98
N LYS A 200 17.23 -7.53 4.45
CA LYS A 200 18.04 -6.31 4.59
C LYS A 200 17.69 -5.58 5.89
N LEU A 201 17.93 -6.24 7.02
CA LEU A 201 17.34 -5.88 8.32
C LEU A 201 17.62 -4.43 8.77
N TRP A 202 18.86 -3.96 8.64
CA TRP A 202 19.25 -2.59 8.98
C TRP A 202 18.54 -1.55 8.09
N ILE A 203 18.53 -1.76 6.78
CA ILE A 203 17.86 -0.86 5.82
C ILE A 203 16.35 -0.84 6.08
N SER A 204 15.75 -2.00 6.33
CA SER A 204 14.34 -2.13 6.68
C SER A 204 14.00 -1.29 7.91
N GLY A 205 14.84 -1.32 8.95
CA GLY A 205 14.58 -0.60 10.18
C GLY A 205 14.83 0.90 10.06
N LEU A 206 15.85 1.33 9.31
CA LEU A 206 16.05 2.74 8.97
C LEU A 206 14.84 3.32 8.22
N ILE A 207 14.31 2.61 7.21
CA ILE A 207 13.13 3.06 6.46
C ILE A 207 11.91 3.17 7.38
N LEU A 208 11.64 2.15 8.21
CA LEU A 208 10.54 2.19 9.18
C LEU A 208 10.73 3.30 10.23
N GLY A 209 11.96 3.55 10.67
CA GLY A 209 12.30 4.64 11.59
C GLY A 209 12.01 6.02 10.99
N VAL A 210 12.34 6.26 9.72
CA VAL A 210 11.95 7.50 9.01
C VAL A 210 10.43 7.63 8.94
N MET A 211 9.71 6.54 8.65
CA MET A 211 8.24 6.56 8.61
C MET A 211 7.63 6.90 9.98
N ILE A 212 8.09 6.28 11.06
CA ILE A 212 7.64 6.54 12.44
C ILE A 212 7.97 7.97 12.87
N LEU A 213 9.16 8.47 12.51
CA LEU A 213 9.59 9.83 12.80
C LEU A 213 8.66 10.87 12.14
N ILE A 214 8.30 10.68 10.87
CA ILE A 214 7.44 11.62 10.13
C ILE A 214 5.97 11.48 10.54
N LYS A 215 5.45 10.24 10.64
CA LYS A 215 4.09 9.94 11.11
C LYS A 215 4.10 8.72 12.05
N PRO A 216 3.89 8.91 13.38
CA PRO A 216 3.83 7.81 14.36
C PRO A 216 2.78 6.72 14.07
N VAL A 217 1.81 6.97 13.18
CA VAL A 217 0.82 6.00 12.69
C VAL A 217 1.43 4.71 12.11
N PHE A 218 2.72 4.73 11.72
CA PHE A 218 3.44 3.54 11.24
C PHE A 218 4.06 2.69 12.36
N ALA A 219 4.07 3.15 13.62
CA ALA A 219 4.64 2.41 14.74
C ALA A 219 4.06 0.98 14.93
N PRO A 220 2.76 0.69 14.68
CA PRO A 220 2.22 -0.67 14.71
C PRO A 220 2.95 -1.65 13.79
N LEU A 221 3.60 -1.18 12.71
CA LEU A 221 4.37 -2.04 11.79
C LEU A 221 5.62 -2.65 12.43
N LEU A 222 6.07 -2.16 13.59
CA LEU A 222 7.11 -2.82 14.41
C LEU A 222 6.72 -4.27 14.78
N PHE A 223 5.43 -4.61 14.75
CA PHE A 223 4.95 -5.99 14.90
C PHE A 223 5.59 -6.98 13.93
N LEU A 224 5.80 -6.59 12.66
CA LEU A 224 6.30 -7.49 11.62
C LEU A 224 7.75 -7.96 11.90
N PRO A 225 8.74 -7.08 12.17
CA PRO A 225 10.07 -7.51 12.58
C PRO A 225 10.08 -8.12 13.98
N LEU A 226 9.21 -7.67 14.91
CA LEU A 226 9.11 -8.26 16.26
C LEU A 226 8.76 -9.74 16.22
N ILE A 227 7.72 -10.15 15.48
CA ILE A 227 7.32 -11.56 15.42
C ILE A 227 8.29 -12.45 14.64
N LYS A 228 9.20 -11.85 13.85
CA LYS A 228 10.33 -12.54 13.21
C LYS A 228 11.64 -12.43 14.01
N LEU A 229 11.64 -11.79 15.19
CA LEU A 229 12.82 -11.53 16.01
C LEU A 229 13.95 -10.82 15.24
N HIS A 230 13.59 -9.95 14.28
CA HIS A 230 14.52 -9.16 13.48
C HIS A 230 15.04 -7.96 14.28
N TRP A 231 15.78 -8.22 15.36
CA TRP A 231 16.28 -7.20 16.28
C TRP A 231 16.99 -6.00 15.61
N PRO A 232 17.84 -6.16 14.58
CA PRO A 232 18.46 -5.01 13.91
C PRO A 232 17.44 -4.05 13.28
N THR A 233 16.33 -4.57 12.75
CA THR A 233 15.22 -3.77 12.22
C THR A 233 14.50 -3.01 13.34
N ILE A 234 14.26 -3.66 14.48
CA ILE A 234 13.59 -3.04 15.64
C ILE A 234 14.47 -1.93 16.23
N SER A 235 15.75 -2.23 16.49
CA SER A 235 16.70 -1.29 17.08
C SER A 235 16.91 -0.04 16.23
N THR A 236 16.98 -0.16 14.91
CA THR A 236 17.09 1.01 14.02
C THR A 236 15.76 1.75 13.83
N ALA A 237 14.63 1.06 13.77
CA ALA A 237 13.32 1.69 13.65
C ALA A 237 12.91 2.50 14.90
N ILE A 238 13.36 2.08 16.08
CA ILE A 238 13.14 2.81 17.34
C ILE A 238 14.26 3.83 17.58
N GLY A 239 15.51 3.43 17.35
CA GLY A 239 16.69 4.27 17.61
C GLY A 239 16.75 5.52 16.72
N LEU A 240 16.39 5.43 15.43
CA LEU A 240 16.47 6.56 14.52
C LEU A 240 15.55 7.73 14.92
N PRO A 241 14.25 7.52 15.24
CA PRO A 241 13.39 8.56 15.80
C PRO A 241 13.95 9.20 17.08
N ILE A 242 14.48 8.39 18.00
CA ILE A 242 15.02 8.86 19.29
C ILE A 242 16.25 9.75 19.03
N ILE A 243 17.24 9.24 18.28
CA ILE A 243 18.49 9.95 17.99
C ILE A 243 18.20 11.29 17.29
N LEU A 244 17.34 11.30 16.27
CA LEU A 244 17.02 12.54 15.54
C LEU A 244 16.26 13.55 16.40
N ASN A 245 15.38 13.11 17.31
CA ASN A 245 14.75 14.04 18.26
C ASN A 245 15.72 14.56 19.32
N VAL A 246 16.64 13.73 19.82
CA VAL A 246 17.70 14.15 20.77
C VAL A 246 18.64 15.17 20.12
N ILE A 247 19.03 14.96 18.86
CA ILE A 247 19.86 15.92 18.10
C ILE A 247 19.08 17.21 17.81
N ALA A 248 17.80 17.10 17.44
CA ALA A 248 16.97 18.27 17.12
C ALA A 248 16.60 19.10 18.36
N TRP A 249 16.52 18.51 19.55
CA TRP A 249 16.05 19.18 20.76
C TRP A 249 16.80 20.49 21.11
N PRO A 250 18.15 20.55 21.11
CA PRO A 250 18.89 21.80 21.30
C PRO A 250 18.98 22.69 20.05
N ILE A 251 18.55 22.20 18.87
CA ILE A 251 18.69 22.90 17.57
C ILE A 251 17.40 23.63 17.18
N ILE A 252 16.23 23.03 17.44
CA ILE A 252 14.93 23.55 17.03
C ILE A 252 14.44 24.61 18.04
N PRO A 253 14.23 25.88 17.63
CA PRO A 253 13.72 26.91 18.53
C PRO A 253 12.32 26.56 19.04
N GLY A 254 12.16 26.56 20.36
CA GLY A 254 10.91 26.19 21.02
C GLY A 254 10.59 24.69 21.00
N ALA A 255 11.59 23.80 20.88
CA ALA A 255 11.36 22.34 20.88
C ALA A 255 10.52 21.82 22.07
N SER A 256 10.57 22.49 23.24
CA SER A 256 9.72 22.20 24.41
C SER A 256 8.22 22.25 24.12
N ASP A 257 7.79 23.17 23.27
CA ASP A 257 6.38 23.38 22.93
C ASP A 257 5.78 22.20 22.18
N TYR A 258 6.61 21.38 21.50
CA TYR A 258 6.14 20.10 20.94
C TYR A 258 5.53 19.21 22.02
N VAL A 259 6.20 19.08 23.18
CA VAL A 259 5.72 18.23 24.28
C VAL A 259 4.65 18.94 25.11
N GLN A 260 4.77 20.27 25.29
CA GLN A 260 3.86 21.04 26.14
C GLN A 260 2.52 21.40 25.46
N ARG A 261 2.49 21.49 24.12
CA ARG A 261 1.32 21.94 23.33
C ARG A 261 0.92 20.93 22.26
N THR A 262 1.86 20.52 21.41
CA THR A 262 1.55 19.69 20.22
C THR A 262 1.18 18.24 20.57
N VAL A 263 1.88 17.61 21.51
CA VAL A 263 1.59 16.23 21.96
C VAL A 263 0.24 16.10 22.66
N PRO A 264 -0.16 17.00 23.58
CA PRO A 264 -1.53 17.04 24.10
C PRO A 264 -2.58 17.13 22.98
N TYR A 265 -2.42 18.10 22.06
CA TYR A 265 -3.35 18.31 20.94
C TYR A 265 -3.43 17.10 19.98
N LEU A 266 -2.33 16.38 19.75
CA LEU A 266 -2.33 15.12 18.99
C LEU A 266 -3.19 14.02 19.64
N GLY A 267 -3.36 14.06 20.96
CA GLY A 267 -4.24 13.15 21.71
C GLY A 267 -5.73 13.51 21.63
N GLU A 268 -6.06 14.74 21.23
CA GLU A 268 -7.44 15.21 21.14
C GLU A 268 -8.17 14.62 19.93
N VAL A 269 -9.37 14.10 20.17
CA VAL A 269 -10.28 13.65 19.11
C VAL A 269 -10.98 14.88 18.53
N ARG A 270 -10.90 15.05 17.22
CA ARG A 270 -11.58 16.13 16.48
C ARG A 270 -12.82 15.61 15.77
N ASP A 271 -13.89 16.39 15.78
CA ASP A 271 -15.16 16.12 15.08
C ASP A 271 -15.16 16.63 13.62
N TYR A 272 -14.22 17.50 13.26
CA TYR A 272 -14.01 18.01 11.92
C TYR A 272 -12.82 17.34 11.20
N ALA A 273 -12.92 17.22 9.87
CA ALA A 273 -11.88 16.66 8.98
C ALA A 273 -11.34 15.27 9.41
N ASN A 274 -12.15 14.49 10.14
CA ASN A 274 -11.74 13.26 10.79
C ASN A 274 -12.67 12.09 10.41
N SER A 275 -12.09 11.09 9.76
CA SER A 275 -12.74 9.84 9.37
C SER A 275 -12.46 8.69 10.35
N SER A 276 -11.75 8.91 11.47
CA SER A 276 -11.62 7.85 12.49
C SER A 276 -12.96 7.58 13.18
N PHE A 277 -13.08 6.39 13.79
CA PHE A 277 -14.25 6.02 14.56
C PHE A 277 -14.46 6.92 15.80
N PRO A 278 -13.43 7.30 16.58
CA PRO A 278 -13.56 8.35 17.60
C PRO A 278 -14.07 9.68 17.04
N GLY A 279 -13.58 10.12 15.87
CA GLY A 279 -14.07 11.36 15.22
C GLY A 279 -15.55 11.29 14.85
N LEU A 280 -15.98 10.16 14.26
CA LEU A 280 -17.40 9.87 14.00
C LEU A 280 -18.23 9.85 15.28
N ALA A 281 -17.72 9.20 16.34
CA ALA A 281 -18.42 9.07 17.61
C ALA A 281 -18.64 10.43 18.28
N LEU A 282 -17.62 11.29 18.27
CA LEU A 282 -17.71 12.67 18.77
C LEU A 282 -18.68 13.50 17.93
N TYR A 283 -18.55 13.46 16.60
CA TYR A 283 -19.38 14.24 15.67
C TYR A 283 -20.89 13.95 15.79
N PHE A 284 -21.26 12.67 15.99
CA PHE A 284 -22.66 12.28 16.19
C PHE A 284 -23.10 12.24 17.67
N GLY A 285 -22.24 12.62 18.62
CA GLY A 285 -22.55 12.58 20.05
C GLY A 285 -22.91 11.17 20.55
N LEU A 286 -22.23 10.14 20.06
CA LEU A 286 -22.51 8.76 20.45
C LEU A 286 -22.29 8.55 21.95
N ASN A 287 -23.07 7.65 22.54
CA ASN A 287 -22.90 7.28 23.95
C ASN A 287 -21.49 6.66 24.16
N PRO A 288 -20.70 7.12 25.15
CA PRO A 288 -19.34 6.62 25.40
C PRO A 288 -19.23 5.11 25.67
N TRP A 289 -20.32 4.43 26.03
CA TRP A 289 -20.35 2.96 26.09
C TRP A 289 -20.42 2.29 24.72
N VAL A 290 -21.18 2.86 23.78
CA VAL A 290 -21.26 2.38 22.39
C VAL A 290 -19.92 2.56 21.69
N GLU A 291 -19.29 3.73 21.87
CA GLU A 291 -17.96 4.01 21.35
C GLU A 291 -16.93 2.99 21.86
N ARG A 292 -16.80 2.83 23.19
CA ARG A 292 -15.85 1.90 23.80
C ARG A 292 -16.10 0.44 23.41
N LEU A 293 -17.37 0.03 23.25
CA LEU A 293 -17.72 -1.32 22.81
C LEU A 293 -17.31 -1.57 21.35
N ALA A 294 -17.59 -0.62 20.46
CA ALA A 294 -17.19 -0.70 19.05
C ALA A 294 -15.66 -0.64 18.88
N PHE A 295 -14.98 0.22 19.64
CA PHE A 295 -13.51 0.25 19.71
C PHE A 295 -12.95 -1.11 20.13
N ALA A 296 -13.45 -1.68 21.24
CA ALA A 296 -13.01 -2.97 21.74
C ALA A 296 -13.27 -4.11 20.73
N PHE A 297 -14.41 -4.06 20.03
CA PHE A 297 -14.75 -5.00 18.96
C PHE A 297 -13.75 -4.94 17.80
N PHE A 298 -13.48 -3.76 17.24
CA PHE A 298 -12.51 -3.62 16.14
C PHE A 298 -11.08 -3.95 16.58
N ALA A 299 -10.67 -3.56 17.79
CA ALA A 299 -9.39 -3.96 18.37
C ALA A 299 -9.27 -5.50 18.48
N ALA A 300 -10.32 -6.18 18.96
CA ALA A 300 -10.36 -7.64 19.03
C ALA A 300 -10.31 -8.29 17.63
N LEU A 301 -10.97 -7.72 16.61
CA LEU A 301 -10.87 -8.20 15.23
C LEU A 301 -9.43 -8.07 14.68
N ILE A 302 -8.76 -6.94 14.93
CA ILE A 302 -7.36 -6.71 14.50
C ILE A 302 -6.43 -7.73 15.18
N ILE A 303 -6.53 -7.90 16.50
CA ILE A 303 -5.72 -8.87 17.27
C ILE A 303 -5.95 -10.29 16.74
N THR A 304 -7.21 -10.67 16.54
CA THR A 304 -7.62 -11.98 16.01
C THR A 304 -7.05 -12.21 14.60
N THR A 305 -7.16 -11.21 13.74
CA THR A 305 -6.62 -11.25 12.37
C THR A 305 -5.12 -11.46 12.38
N VAL A 306 -4.39 -10.62 13.12
CA VAL A 306 -2.93 -10.65 13.20
C VAL A 306 -2.44 -11.99 13.75
N PHE A 307 -3.10 -12.53 14.80
CA PHE A 307 -2.82 -13.86 15.35
C PHE A 307 -2.97 -14.97 14.31
N PHE A 308 -4.08 -14.99 13.55
CA PHE A 308 -4.31 -16.04 12.54
C PHE A 308 -3.41 -15.88 11.30
N LEU A 309 -3.08 -14.65 10.91
CA LEU A 309 -2.12 -14.37 9.84
C LEU A 309 -0.70 -14.87 10.17
N LEU A 310 -0.33 -15.07 11.44
CA LEU A 310 1.00 -15.61 11.81
C LEU A 310 1.35 -16.93 11.14
N ARG A 311 0.36 -17.74 10.75
CA ARG A 311 0.60 -18.97 9.98
C ARG A 311 1.22 -18.71 8.61
N LEU A 312 0.88 -17.60 7.97
CA LEU A 312 1.37 -17.27 6.64
C LEU A 312 2.80 -16.73 6.64
N ARG A 313 3.34 -16.28 7.80
CA ARG A 313 4.63 -15.54 7.88
C ARG A 313 5.84 -16.26 7.27
N ASN A 314 5.79 -17.59 7.20
CA ASN A 314 6.82 -18.44 6.62
C ASN A 314 6.38 -19.09 5.30
N SER A 315 5.10 -19.48 5.14
CA SER A 315 4.60 -20.17 3.94
C SER A 315 4.30 -19.22 2.77
N ASP A 316 3.82 -18.01 3.07
CA ASP A 316 3.66 -16.92 2.10
C ASP A 316 4.03 -15.59 2.79
N PRO A 317 5.34 -15.29 2.91
CA PRO A 317 5.81 -14.10 3.61
C PRO A 317 5.32 -12.80 2.99
N LEU A 318 5.04 -12.77 1.68
CA LEU A 318 4.56 -11.58 0.96
C LEU A 318 3.10 -11.29 1.28
N VAL A 319 2.21 -12.28 1.11
CA VAL A 319 0.80 -12.11 1.50
C VAL A 319 0.70 -11.82 2.99
N TRP A 320 1.48 -12.50 3.83
CA TRP A 320 1.54 -12.20 5.26
C TRP A 320 1.92 -10.74 5.54
N ALA A 321 3.04 -10.25 4.99
CA ALA A 321 3.53 -8.90 5.26
C ALA A 321 2.52 -7.84 4.79
N SER A 322 2.03 -7.96 3.55
CA SER A 322 1.07 -7.03 2.96
C SER A 322 -0.30 -7.02 3.63
N THR A 323 -0.83 -8.19 4.03
CA THR A 323 -2.12 -8.25 4.75
C THR A 323 -1.99 -7.79 6.20
N THR A 324 -0.89 -8.12 6.87
CA THR A 324 -0.61 -7.69 8.25
C THR A 324 -0.38 -6.18 8.32
N SER A 325 0.40 -5.59 7.40
CA SER A 325 0.56 -4.14 7.33
C SER A 325 -0.76 -3.44 7.01
N GLY A 326 -1.56 -3.99 6.07
CA GLY A 326 -2.86 -3.45 5.70
C GLY A 326 -3.84 -3.39 6.88
N VAL A 327 -4.01 -4.49 7.64
CA VAL A 327 -4.94 -4.51 8.78
C VAL A 327 -4.46 -3.66 9.96
N LEU A 328 -3.14 -3.60 10.22
CA LEU A 328 -2.57 -2.75 11.26
C LEU A 328 -2.76 -1.26 10.95
N LEU A 329 -2.56 -0.86 9.69
CA LEU A 329 -2.73 0.53 9.27
C LEU A 329 -4.21 0.93 9.16
N ALA A 330 -5.08 0.08 8.59
CA ALA A 330 -6.52 0.31 8.63
C ALA A 330 -7.05 0.43 10.07
N GLY A 331 -6.52 -0.40 10.99
CA GLY A 331 -6.79 -0.29 12.42
C GLY A 331 -6.31 1.03 13.02
N ALA A 332 -5.10 1.48 12.67
CA ALA A 332 -4.57 2.77 13.13
C ALA A 332 -5.41 3.96 12.61
N PHE A 333 -5.87 3.92 11.36
CA PHE A 333 -6.72 4.98 10.78
C PHE A 333 -8.12 4.99 11.41
N LEU A 334 -8.68 3.80 11.70
CA LEU A 334 -10.00 3.67 12.30
C LEU A 334 -10.02 4.01 13.79
N LEU A 335 -8.99 3.65 14.56
CA LEU A 335 -9.03 3.68 16.04
C LEU A 335 -8.21 4.80 16.69
N SER A 336 -7.47 5.61 15.92
CA SER A 336 -6.73 6.76 16.49
C SER A 336 -7.58 8.03 16.61
N SER A 337 -7.02 9.04 17.27
CA SER A 337 -7.63 10.37 17.41
C SER A 337 -7.89 11.05 16.06
N LEU A 338 -7.13 10.74 15.01
CA LEU A 338 -7.29 11.27 13.66
C LEU A 338 -7.07 10.20 12.58
N GLY A 339 -8.09 9.98 11.76
CA GLY A 339 -7.99 9.25 10.49
C GLY A 339 -8.42 10.16 9.34
N GLN A 340 -7.74 10.08 8.19
CA GLN A 340 -8.14 10.84 6.99
C GLN A 340 -8.16 9.90 5.78
N MET A 341 -9.15 10.03 4.89
CA MET A 341 -9.37 9.07 3.80
C MET A 341 -8.13 8.86 2.93
N TYR A 342 -7.38 9.93 2.67
CA TYR A 342 -6.15 9.88 1.86
C TYR A 342 -4.98 9.11 2.49
N TYR A 343 -5.12 8.60 3.73
CA TYR A 343 -4.18 7.63 4.31
C TYR A 343 -4.34 6.23 3.68
N SER A 344 -5.49 5.95 3.06
CA SER A 344 -5.83 4.63 2.50
C SER A 344 -4.94 4.18 1.35
N MET A 345 -4.15 5.07 0.73
CA MET A 345 -3.11 4.64 -0.22
C MET A 345 -2.07 3.72 0.42
N MET A 346 -1.89 3.78 1.75
CA MET A 346 -1.04 2.83 2.49
C MET A 346 -1.59 1.40 2.51
N LEU A 347 -2.83 1.19 2.06
CA LEU A 347 -3.44 -0.13 1.87
C LEU A 347 -3.12 -0.72 0.49
N PHE A 348 -2.42 -0.01 -0.41
CA PHE A 348 -2.04 -0.55 -1.72
C PHE A 348 -1.27 -1.90 -1.65
N PRO A 349 -0.35 -2.15 -0.71
CA PRO A 349 0.27 -3.47 -0.56
C PRO A 349 -0.75 -4.60 -0.31
N LEU A 350 -1.81 -4.33 0.47
CA LEU A 350 -2.93 -5.25 0.70
C LEU A 350 -3.74 -5.48 -0.59
N LEU A 351 -4.07 -4.42 -1.34
CA LEU A 351 -4.80 -4.55 -2.60
C LEU A 351 -4.06 -5.41 -3.63
N PHE A 352 -2.74 -5.20 -3.75
CA PHE A 352 -1.86 -6.00 -4.63
C PHE A 352 -1.91 -7.50 -4.35
N THR A 353 -2.31 -7.92 -3.14
CA THR A 353 -2.46 -9.36 -2.84
C THR A 353 -3.48 -10.07 -3.73
N VAL A 354 -4.41 -9.37 -4.39
CA VAL A 354 -5.32 -9.95 -5.39
C VAL A 354 -4.58 -10.74 -6.49
N LEU A 355 -3.34 -10.36 -6.79
CA LEU A 355 -2.49 -10.98 -7.79
C LEU A 355 -1.85 -12.32 -7.32
N LYS A 356 -1.97 -12.68 -6.03
CA LYS A 356 -1.56 -13.99 -5.50
C LYS A 356 -2.78 -14.90 -5.39
N SER A 357 -2.56 -16.22 -5.47
CA SER A 357 -3.63 -17.24 -5.51
C SER A 357 -4.50 -17.34 -4.26
N ARG A 358 -4.12 -16.70 -3.15
CA ARG A 358 -4.89 -16.65 -1.89
C ARG A 358 -4.85 -15.23 -1.33
N SER A 359 -5.96 -14.53 -1.38
CA SER A 359 -6.05 -13.13 -0.93
C SER A 359 -7.39 -12.82 -0.24
N PRO A 360 -7.42 -11.92 0.77
CA PRO A 360 -8.67 -11.32 1.25
C PRO A 360 -9.39 -10.51 0.16
N MET A 361 -8.67 -10.03 -0.87
CA MET A 361 -9.20 -9.28 -2.00
C MET A 361 -9.86 -10.17 -3.06
N HIS A 362 -9.91 -11.49 -2.86
CA HIS A 362 -10.79 -12.40 -3.63
C HIS A 362 -12.21 -12.43 -3.04
N SER A 363 -12.70 -11.28 -2.57
CA SER A 363 -14.03 -11.14 -1.97
C SER A 363 -14.67 -9.81 -2.35
N ALA A 364 -15.98 -9.81 -2.57
CA ALA A 364 -16.74 -8.59 -2.85
C ALA A 364 -16.66 -7.60 -1.69
N ALA A 365 -16.69 -8.07 -0.44
CA ALA A 365 -16.53 -7.25 0.75
C ALA A 365 -15.20 -6.48 0.75
N GLY A 366 -14.08 -7.13 0.39
CA GLY A 366 -12.79 -6.46 0.27
C GLY A 366 -12.80 -5.31 -0.75
N TRP A 367 -13.46 -5.50 -1.89
CA TRP A 367 -13.60 -4.45 -2.91
C TRP A 367 -14.56 -3.33 -2.53
N ILE A 368 -15.66 -3.63 -1.81
CA ILE A 368 -16.54 -2.61 -1.23
C ILE A 368 -15.77 -1.77 -0.21
N GLY A 369 -15.02 -2.40 0.69
CA GLY A 369 -14.19 -1.72 1.68
C GLY A 369 -13.13 -0.83 1.02
N ALA A 370 -12.40 -1.38 0.03
CA ALA A 370 -11.40 -0.64 -0.74
C ALA A 370 -12.00 0.55 -1.50
N PHE A 371 -13.18 0.37 -2.14
CA PHE A 371 -13.88 1.44 -2.83
C PHE A 371 -14.25 2.57 -1.87
N LEU A 372 -14.89 2.26 -0.73
CA LEU A 372 -15.35 3.26 0.23
C LEU A 372 -14.21 4.07 0.88
N CYS A 373 -12.98 3.56 0.91
CA CYS A 373 -11.82 4.30 1.42
C CYS A 373 -10.87 4.86 0.34
N LEU A 374 -11.15 4.66 -0.95
CA LEU A 374 -10.29 5.13 -2.06
C LEU A 374 -11.05 5.84 -3.19
N SER A 375 -12.39 5.82 -3.17
CA SER A 375 -13.21 6.37 -4.23
C SER A 375 -13.06 7.90 -4.32
N PRO A 376 -12.81 8.46 -5.52
CA PRO A 376 -12.78 9.91 -5.76
C PRO A 376 -14.19 10.52 -5.88
N LEU A 377 -15.25 9.75 -5.62
CA LEU A 377 -16.62 10.24 -5.76
C LEU A 377 -16.95 11.26 -4.68
N ASP A 378 -17.41 12.42 -5.12
CA ASP A 378 -18.04 13.43 -4.28
C ASP A 378 -19.54 13.10 -4.15
N TRP A 379 -19.98 12.98 -2.90
CA TRP A 379 -21.37 12.68 -2.53
C TRP A 379 -22.16 13.93 -2.11
N VAL A 380 -21.56 15.13 -2.10
CA VAL A 380 -22.28 16.38 -1.82
C VAL A 380 -23.42 16.57 -2.83
N SER A 381 -24.64 16.64 -2.31
CA SER A 381 -25.86 16.81 -3.09
C SER A 381 -26.52 18.14 -2.75
N LEU A 382 -26.93 18.91 -3.77
CA LEU A 382 -27.72 20.13 -3.58
C LEU A 382 -29.07 19.85 -2.91
N TYR A 383 -29.63 18.65 -3.12
CA TYR A 383 -30.92 18.23 -2.56
C TYR A 383 -30.78 17.56 -1.18
N GLN A 384 -29.62 16.98 -0.86
CA GLN A 384 -29.33 16.29 0.40
C GLN A 384 -27.95 16.66 0.95
N PRO A 385 -27.69 17.96 1.26
CA PRO A 385 -26.35 18.45 1.54
C PRO A 385 -25.77 17.99 2.89
N VAL A 386 -26.60 17.50 3.81
CA VAL A 386 -26.15 16.94 5.09
C VAL A 386 -25.64 15.51 4.88
N TRP A 387 -26.49 14.62 4.37
CA TRP A 387 -26.15 13.22 4.08
C TRP A 387 -24.95 13.09 3.13
N GLY A 388 -24.88 13.92 2.09
CA GLY A 388 -23.77 13.92 1.15
C GLY A 388 -22.42 14.26 1.81
N ARG A 389 -22.40 15.27 2.68
CA ARG A 389 -21.19 15.63 3.45
C ARG A 389 -20.81 14.56 4.47
N TRP A 390 -21.78 14.00 5.19
CA TRP A 390 -21.53 12.88 6.11
C TRP A 390 -20.94 11.67 5.40
N PHE A 391 -21.47 11.29 4.23
CA PHE A 391 -20.95 10.17 3.47
C PHE A 391 -19.54 10.46 2.96
N ASN A 392 -19.26 11.66 2.43
CA ASN A 392 -17.90 12.07 2.05
C ASN A 392 -16.89 11.91 3.19
N THR A 393 -17.23 12.33 4.41
CA THR A 393 -16.33 12.27 5.57
C THR A 393 -16.17 10.85 6.12
N PHE A 394 -17.27 10.08 6.20
CA PHE A 394 -17.31 8.81 6.94
C PHE A 394 -17.31 7.54 6.06
N GLN A 395 -17.33 7.65 4.72
CA GLN A 395 -17.16 6.49 3.83
C GLN A 395 -15.85 5.74 4.13
N ALA A 396 -14.76 6.47 4.44
CA ALA A 396 -13.48 5.86 4.82
C ALA A 396 -13.59 5.05 6.12
N THR A 397 -14.33 5.53 7.12
CA THR A 397 -14.59 4.82 8.39
C THR A 397 -15.23 3.46 8.12
N ILE A 398 -16.25 3.44 7.27
CA ILE A 398 -16.96 2.23 6.84
C ILE A 398 -16.02 1.33 6.02
N GLY A 399 -15.25 1.91 5.10
CA GLY A 399 -14.27 1.20 4.27
C GLY A 399 -13.22 0.45 5.07
N TRP A 400 -12.58 1.13 6.04
CA TRP A 400 -11.59 0.52 6.93
C TRP A 400 -12.20 -0.58 7.83
N ALA A 401 -13.40 -0.36 8.36
CA ALA A 401 -14.13 -1.36 9.13
C ALA A 401 -14.42 -2.64 8.30
N ILE A 402 -14.88 -2.48 7.05
CA ILE A 402 -15.12 -3.59 6.12
C ILE A 402 -13.82 -4.31 5.75
N ILE A 403 -12.72 -3.57 5.51
CA ILE A 403 -11.39 -4.16 5.27
C ILE A 403 -10.95 -5.01 6.47
N ILE A 404 -11.03 -4.49 7.70
CA ILE A 404 -10.66 -5.23 8.92
C ILE A 404 -11.50 -6.51 9.03
N ALA A 405 -12.82 -6.43 8.89
CA ALA A 405 -13.70 -7.60 8.94
C ALA A 405 -13.40 -8.63 7.84
N THR A 406 -13.12 -8.17 6.61
CA THR A 406 -12.78 -9.02 5.47
C THR A 406 -11.47 -9.77 5.68
N VAL A 407 -10.40 -9.07 6.12
CA VAL A 407 -9.11 -9.70 6.39
C VAL A 407 -9.21 -10.63 7.61
N THR A 408 -10.05 -10.31 8.61
CA THR A 408 -10.37 -11.23 9.72
C THR A 408 -10.95 -12.53 9.18
N ALA A 409 -12.03 -12.46 8.38
CA ALA A 409 -12.69 -13.64 7.82
C ALA A 409 -11.74 -14.49 6.96
N PHE A 410 -10.92 -13.85 6.13
CA PHE A 410 -9.87 -14.52 5.35
C PHE A 410 -8.85 -15.24 6.25
N SER A 411 -8.34 -14.58 7.30
CA SER A 411 -7.34 -15.18 8.20
C SER A 411 -7.87 -16.43 8.93
N VAL A 412 -9.12 -16.37 9.40
CA VAL A 412 -9.82 -17.51 10.04
C VAL A 412 -10.05 -18.65 9.04
N ALA A 413 -10.47 -18.34 7.80
CA ALA A 413 -10.68 -19.34 6.76
C ALA A 413 -9.35 -20.02 6.33
N ALA A 414 -8.28 -19.25 6.17
CA ALA A 414 -6.94 -19.75 5.88
C ALA A 414 -6.43 -20.68 7.00
N PHE A 415 -6.68 -20.33 8.27
CA PHE A 415 -6.37 -21.17 9.43
C PHE A 415 -7.15 -22.50 9.46
N ARG A 416 -8.42 -22.50 9.01
CA ARG A 416 -9.24 -23.74 8.97
C ARG A 416 -8.78 -24.70 7.88
N ARG A 417 -8.53 -24.21 6.66
CA ARG A 417 -8.18 -25.07 5.51
C ARG A 417 -6.87 -25.84 5.68
N SER A 418 -5.93 -25.37 6.50
CA SER A 418 -4.66 -26.06 6.75
C SER A 418 -4.75 -27.23 7.76
N LYS A 419 -5.95 -27.58 8.25
CA LYS A 419 -6.16 -28.78 9.09
C LYS A 419 -6.62 -30.01 8.30
N THR A 420 -7.02 -29.86 7.04
CA THR A 420 -7.34 -30.97 6.15
C THR A 420 -6.04 -31.51 5.56
N PRO A 421 -5.61 -32.75 5.86
CA PRO A 421 -4.50 -33.35 5.12
C PRO A 421 -4.95 -33.54 3.67
N ILE A 422 -4.09 -33.14 2.73
CA ILE A 422 -4.25 -33.55 1.33
C ILE A 422 -3.95 -35.04 1.31
N GLN A 423 -4.96 -35.87 1.04
CA GLN A 423 -4.71 -37.22 0.55
C GLN A 423 -4.13 -37.06 -0.84
N LEU A 424 -2.88 -37.48 -1.00
CA LEU A 424 -2.18 -37.64 -2.28
C LEU A 424 -2.69 -38.91 -2.97
#